data_AF-A0A7Y5V2G4-F1
#
_entry.id   AF-A0A7Y5V2G4-F1
#
_cell.length_a   1.000
_cell.length_b   1.000
_cell.length_c   1.000
_cell.angle_alpha   90.00
_cell.angle_beta   90.00
_cell.angle_gamma   90.00
#
_symmetry.space_group_name_H-M   'P 1'
#
loop_
_entity.id
_entity.type
_entity.pdbx_description
1 polymer ?
#
loop_
_entity_poly.entity_id
_entity_poly.type
_entity_poly.pdbx_seq_one_letter_code
_entity_poly.pdbx_strand_id
1 'polypeptide(L)'
;MFNIIGQVFTAIFGKAGNDFINSLARGADEVYDFVYVRVFGLPFIVLGARQTGKTTLIEWLRQNVASMGDFASDPTPPGGDAVTTFNSYIGDELMRLKPVRDVGGETDMWETDWVELFREVRPRGIIFLIDHTDVLKHKDALNFVMNMIEEERDAQRHVRSVLLLANKSDLWLKHTTLDKLMTQYGNEVKRLHNQADRLGYKALIHSSSVTTGVGVRDAMQVFFNAIRPQAR
;
A
#
# COMPACT_ATOMS: atom_id res chain seq x y z
N MET A 1 29.54 -20.77 -4.98
CA MET A 1 29.00 -19.41 -4.74
C MET A 1 28.81 -19.23 -3.25
N PHE A 2 29.70 -18.48 -2.61
CA PHE A 2 29.74 -18.31 -1.16
C PHE A 2 28.64 -17.36 -0.69
N ASN A 3 27.66 -17.90 0.02
CA ASN A 3 26.98 -17.45 1.24
C ASN A 3 26.98 -15.95 1.66
N ILE A 4 26.79 -15.00 0.72
CA ILE A 4 26.54 -13.58 1.06
C ILE A 4 25.30 -13.47 1.97
N ILE A 5 24.27 -14.27 1.70
CA ILE A 5 23.04 -14.34 2.49
C ILE A 5 23.31 -14.83 3.92
N GLY A 6 24.12 -15.88 4.07
CA GLY A 6 24.56 -16.37 5.36
C GLY A 6 25.37 -15.32 6.14
N GLN A 7 26.18 -14.51 5.47
CA GLN A 7 26.92 -13.42 6.12
C GLN A 7 26.01 -12.28 6.59
N VAL A 8 25.02 -11.87 5.80
CA VAL A 8 24.03 -10.85 6.20
C VAL A 8 23.17 -11.34 7.37
N PHE A 9 22.70 -12.59 7.33
CA PHE A 9 21.97 -13.19 8.45
C PHE A 9 22.82 -13.29 9.72
N THR A 10 24.08 -13.74 9.60
CA THR A 10 25.00 -13.84 10.75
C THR A 10 25.35 -12.47 11.33
N ALA A 11 25.44 -11.44 10.48
CA ALA A 11 25.68 -10.06 10.91
C ALA A 11 24.48 -9.45 11.65
N ILE A 12 23.24 -9.82 11.29
CA ILE A 12 22.01 -9.32 11.92
C ILE A 12 21.63 -10.11 13.19
N PHE A 13 21.85 -11.44 13.21
CA PHE A 13 21.32 -12.32 14.27
C PHE A 13 22.40 -13.00 15.15
N GLY A 14 23.69 -12.87 14.84
CA GLY A 14 24.79 -13.44 15.64
C GLY A 14 24.86 -14.97 15.63
N LYS A 15 25.81 -15.54 16.39
CA LYS A 15 26.13 -16.99 16.42
C LYS A 15 24.96 -17.90 16.85
N ALA A 16 23.92 -17.35 17.50
CA ALA A 16 22.71 -18.08 17.86
C ALA A 16 21.83 -18.46 16.64
N GLY A 17 22.06 -17.84 15.47
CA GLY A 17 21.30 -18.11 14.24
C GLY A 17 21.66 -19.43 13.54
N ASN A 18 22.82 -20.03 13.82
CA ASN A 18 23.27 -21.24 13.12
C ASN A 18 22.44 -22.49 13.49
N ASP A 19 21.90 -22.57 14.71
CA ASP A 19 21.03 -23.67 15.12
C ASP A 19 19.61 -23.55 14.54
N PHE A 20 19.18 -22.32 14.22
CA PHE A 20 17.92 -22.03 13.54
C PHE A 20 17.94 -22.47 12.07
N ILE A 21 19.11 -22.38 11.41
CA ILE A 21 19.33 -22.79 10.00
C ILE A 21 19.13 -24.30 9.79
N ASN A 22 19.38 -25.12 10.80
CA ASN A 22 19.22 -26.57 10.69
C ASN A 22 17.76 -27.05 10.84
N SER A 23 16.86 -26.20 11.38
CA SER A 23 15.41 -26.45 11.44
C SER A 23 14.65 -25.93 10.20
N LEU A 24 15.35 -25.31 9.25
CA LEU A 24 14.83 -24.36 8.26
C LEU A 24 14.49 -24.97 6.88
N ALA A 25 14.60 -26.29 6.71
CA ALA A 25 14.39 -26.96 5.42
C ALA A 25 12.91 -27.06 4.97
N ARG A 26 11.95 -26.56 5.76
CA ARG A 26 10.50 -26.58 5.39
C ARG A 26 9.82 -25.20 5.39
N GLY A 27 10.52 -24.11 5.75
CA GLY A 27 9.95 -22.76 5.90
C GLY A 27 10.84 -21.63 5.37
N ALA A 28 11.73 -21.94 4.43
CA ALA A 28 12.78 -21.03 3.99
C ALA A 28 12.22 -19.76 3.33
N ASP A 29 11.18 -19.87 2.49
CA ASP A 29 10.63 -18.73 1.74
C ASP A 29 10.06 -17.63 2.65
N GLU A 30 9.43 -17.98 3.76
CA GLU A 30 8.82 -17.00 4.69
C GLU A 30 9.89 -16.22 5.49
N VAL A 31 10.96 -16.91 5.89
CA VAL A 31 12.09 -16.29 6.60
C VAL A 31 12.90 -15.39 5.65
N TYR A 32 13.06 -15.80 4.39
CA TYR A 32 13.66 -14.96 3.36
C TYR A 32 12.84 -13.71 3.08
N ASP A 33 11.51 -13.84 2.94
CA ASP A 33 10.61 -12.71 2.70
C ASP A 33 10.64 -11.72 3.90
N PHE A 34 10.66 -12.24 5.14
CA PHE A 34 10.79 -11.42 6.34
C PHE A 34 12.09 -10.59 6.38
N VAL A 35 13.24 -11.23 6.13
CA VAL A 35 14.53 -10.54 6.16
C VAL A 35 14.70 -9.61 4.96
N TYR A 36 14.20 -10.01 3.79
CA TYR A 36 14.21 -9.16 2.59
C TYR A 36 13.41 -7.87 2.85
N VAL A 37 12.19 -7.97 3.37
CA VAL A 37 11.35 -6.80 3.68
C VAL A 37 12.00 -5.92 4.75
N ARG A 38 12.65 -6.51 5.76
CA ARG A 38 13.31 -5.73 6.82
C ARG A 38 14.53 -4.94 6.31
N VAL A 39 15.24 -5.47 5.31
CA VAL A 39 16.43 -4.84 4.71
C VAL A 39 16.05 -3.86 3.60
N PHE A 40 15.21 -4.27 2.65
CA PHE A 40 14.87 -3.49 1.45
C PHE A 40 13.66 -2.57 1.64
N GLY A 41 12.84 -2.84 2.66
CA GLY A 41 11.59 -2.15 2.91
C GLY A 41 10.40 -2.91 2.33
N LEU A 42 9.24 -2.66 2.93
CA LEU A 42 7.96 -3.26 2.60
C LEU A 42 7.40 -2.63 1.31
N PRO A 43 7.28 -3.39 0.20
CA PRO A 43 6.81 -2.83 -1.06
C PRO A 43 5.30 -2.65 -1.05
N PHE A 44 4.86 -1.44 -1.37
CA PHE A 44 3.45 -1.10 -1.56
C PHE A 44 3.33 -0.05 -2.66
N ILE A 45 2.12 0.18 -3.18
CA ILE A 45 1.86 1.26 -4.14
C ILE A 45 0.64 2.07 -3.68
N VAL A 46 0.60 3.34 -4.07
CA VAL A 46 -0.51 4.25 -3.80
C VAL A 46 -1.13 4.68 -5.12
N LEU A 47 -2.40 4.34 -5.32
CA LEU A 47 -3.15 4.59 -6.54
C LEU A 47 -4.44 5.37 -6.23
N GLY A 48 -5.08 5.89 -7.27
CA GLY A 48 -6.31 6.68 -7.15
C GLY A 48 -6.34 7.85 -8.12
N ALA A 49 -7.53 8.38 -8.35
CA ALA A 49 -7.74 9.47 -9.28
C ALA A 49 -6.93 10.73 -8.93
N ARG A 50 -6.85 11.66 -9.87
CA ARG A 50 -6.19 12.95 -9.66
C ARG A 50 -6.77 13.64 -8.42
N GLN A 51 -5.91 14.28 -7.63
CA GLN A 51 -6.28 15.06 -6.44
C GLN A 51 -6.94 14.30 -5.28
N THR A 52 -6.93 12.96 -5.25
CA THR A 52 -7.47 12.20 -4.09
C THR A 52 -6.57 12.24 -2.84
N GLY A 53 -5.36 12.82 -2.92
CA GLY A 53 -4.42 12.99 -1.81
C GLY A 53 -3.30 11.95 -1.72
N LYS A 54 -2.93 11.33 -2.84
CA LYS A 54 -1.87 10.30 -2.93
C LYS A 54 -0.50 10.82 -2.45
N THR A 55 -0.03 11.91 -3.06
CA THR A 55 1.24 12.58 -2.70
C THR A 55 1.25 13.00 -1.23
N THR A 56 0.14 13.57 -0.75
CA THR A 56 -0.03 13.93 0.66
C THR A 56 0.08 12.72 1.58
N LEU A 57 -0.50 11.56 1.22
CA LEU A 57 -0.40 10.35 2.04
C LEU A 57 1.05 9.82 2.10
N ILE A 58 1.74 9.78 0.95
CA ILE A 58 3.13 9.33 0.89
C ILE A 58 4.02 10.22 1.76
N GLU A 59 3.86 11.53 1.65
CA GLU A 59 4.64 12.47 2.43
C GLU A 59 4.25 12.42 3.92
N TRP A 60 2.99 12.16 4.25
CA TRP A 60 2.54 11.98 5.65
C TRP A 60 3.20 10.76 6.29
N LEU A 61 3.32 9.67 5.53
CA LEU A 61 4.05 8.47 5.95
C LEU A 61 5.55 8.77 6.12
N ARG A 62 6.14 9.59 5.23
CA ARG A 62 7.56 9.96 5.29
C ARG A 62 7.89 10.85 6.48
N GLN A 63 7.04 11.82 6.81
CA GLN A 63 7.26 12.77 7.90
C GLN A 63 6.90 12.22 9.29
N ASN A 64 6.56 10.93 9.40
CA ASN A 64 6.15 10.31 10.66
C ASN A 64 4.99 11.04 11.34
N VAL A 65 3.93 11.32 10.59
CA VAL A 65 2.63 11.71 11.16
C VAL A 65 2.59 13.13 11.77
N ALA A 66 3.52 14.02 11.41
CA ALA A 66 3.38 15.45 11.68
C ALA A 66 2.18 16.02 10.89
N SER A 67 1.41 16.93 11.50
CA SER A 67 0.24 17.53 10.84
C SER A 67 0.66 18.29 9.58
N MET A 68 0.00 18.00 8.47
CA MET A 68 0.31 18.51 7.12
C MET A 68 -0.34 19.86 6.81
N GLY A 69 -0.55 20.72 7.82
CA GLY A 69 -1.45 21.88 7.77
C GLY A 69 -1.32 22.78 6.54
N ASP A 70 -0.09 22.92 6.00
CA ASP A 70 0.22 23.78 4.85
C ASP A 70 0.80 23.02 3.64
N PHE A 71 0.70 21.69 3.61
CA PHE A 71 1.26 20.91 2.49
C PHE A 71 0.36 20.99 1.24
N ALA A 72 0.78 21.80 0.27
CA ALA A 72 0.24 21.80 -1.08
C ALA A 72 1.16 20.99 -1.99
N SER A 73 0.70 19.83 -2.47
CA SER A 73 1.43 19.07 -3.49
C SER A 73 1.14 19.61 -4.88
N ASP A 74 2.18 19.79 -5.67
CA ASP A 74 2.04 20.00 -7.11
C ASP A 74 1.45 18.76 -7.80
N PRO A 75 0.80 18.90 -8.97
CA PRO A 75 0.35 17.76 -9.76
C PRO A 75 1.54 16.88 -10.15
N THR A 76 1.43 15.57 -9.91
CA THR A 76 2.44 14.59 -10.30
C THR A 76 2.59 14.54 -11.84
N PRO A 77 3.81 14.65 -12.39
CA PRO A 77 4.03 14.60 -13.83
C PRO A 77 3.79 13.18 -14.41
N PRO A 78 3.59 13.06 -15.75
CA PRO A 78 3.60 11.77 -16.42
C PRO A 78 4.90 11.00 -16.15
N GLY A 79 4.79 9.69 -15.93
CA GLY A 79 5.91 8.84 -15.52
C GLY A 79 6.14 8.81 -14.00
N GLY A 80 5.52 9.72 -13.24
CA GLY A 80 5.56 9.75 -11.79
C GLY A 80 6.85 10.32 -11.18
N ASP A 81 6.80 10.62 -9.87
CA ASP A 81 7.93 11.07 -9.09
C ASP A 81 8.57 9.91 -8.32
N ALA A 82 9.88 9.78 -8.39
CA ALA A 82 10.59 8.73 -7.67
C ALA A 82 10.51 8.96 -6.15
N VAL A 83 10.09 7.92 -5.42
CA VAL A 83 9.96 7.94 -3.97
C VAL A 83 10.93 6.93 -3.38
N THR A 84 12.01 7.45 -2.79
CA THR A 84 13.01 6.62 -2.09
C THR A 84 12.40 5.89 -0.90
N THR A 85 13.00 4.77 -0.53
CA THR A 85 12.65 4.05 0.69
C THR A 85 12.85 4.94 1.93
N PHE A 86 11.90 4.93 2.86
CA PHE A 86 11.98 5.70 4.09
C PHE A 86 11.50 4.89 5.29
N ASN A 87 11.78 5.34 6.51
CA ASN A 87 11.27 4.73 7.72
C ASN A 87 10.03 5.50 8.20
N SER A 88 9.00 4.79 8.62
CA SER A 88 7.75 5.34 9.14
C SER A 88 7.34 4.63 10.42
N TYR A 89 6.85 5.36 11.42
CA TYR A 89 6.21 4.77 12.60
C TYR A 89 4.77 4.33 12.27
N ILE A 90 4.55 3.02 12.33
CA ILE A 90 3.25 2.40 12.12
C ILE A 90 2.78 1.81 13.46
N GLY A 91 1.85 2.50 14.13
CA GLY A 91 1.58 2.24 15.54
C GLY A 91 2.84 2.52 16.36
N ASP A 92 3.31 1.53 17.11
CA ASP A 92 4.53 1.62 17.94
C ASP A 92 5.79 1.04 17.26
N GLU A 93 5.68 0.60 15.99
CA GLU A 93 6.78 -0.07 15.28
C GLU A 93 7.36 0.82 14.18
N LEU A 94 8.69 0.95 14.15
CA LEU A 94 9.41 1.61 13.06
C LEU A 94 9.53 0.64 11.87
N MET A 95 8.85 0.94 10.77
CA MET A 95 8.85 0.12 9.56
C MET A 95 9.58 0.83 8.41
N ARG A 96 10.37 0.08 7.65
CA ARG A 96 10.97 0.56 6.41
C ARG A 96 9.98 0.37 5.27
N LEU A 97 9.55 1.44 4.62
CA LEU A 97 8.50 1.48 3.60
C LEU A 97 9.08 1.80 2.22
N LYS A 98 8.62 1.08 1.19
CA LYS A 98 9.14 1.19 -0.19
C LYS A 98 8.00 1.38 -1.21
N PRO A 99 7.51 2.61 -1.41
CA PRO A 99 6.48 2.91 -2.42
C PRO A 99 7.02 2.98 -3.86
N VAL A 100 8.33 3.24 -4.02
CA VAL A 100 9.06 3.39 -5.30
C VAL A 100 8.70 4.63 -6.11
N ARG A 101 7.42 4.89 -6.36
CA ARG A 101 6.96 5.98 -7.23
C ARG A 101 5.62 6.54 -6.75
N ASP A 102 5.47 7.85 -6.82
CA ASP A 102 4.17 8.52 -6.79
C ASP A 102 3.72 8.72 -8.24
N VAL A 103 2.53 8.26 -8.60
CA VAL A 103 2.04 8.29 -9.99
C VAL A 103 0.83 9.20 -10.13
N GLY A 104 0.69 9.82 -11.29
CA GLY A 104 -0.47 10.65 -11.60
C GLY A 104 -1.79 9.87 -11.57
N GLY A 105 -2.90 10.61 -11.51
CA GLY A 105 -4.25 10.03 -11.41
C GLY A 105 -5.13 10.31 -12.62
N GLU A 106 -4.53 10.84 -13.68
CA GLU A 106 -5.08 11.07 -15.01
C GLU A 106 -5.38 9.74 -15.70
N THR A 107 -6.49 9.66 -16.44
CA THR A 107 -6.94 8.43 -17.09
C THR A 107 -5.90 7.86 -18.04
N ASP A 108 -5.22 8.73 -18.79
CA ASP A 108 -4.18 8.34 -19.76
C ASP A 108 -2.96 7.68 -19.11
N MET A 109 -2.75 7.88 -17.81
CA MET A 109 -1.64 7.30 -17.04
C MET A 109 -1.98 5.94 -16.43
N TRP A 110 -3.25 5.50 -16.47
CA TRP A 110 -3.63 4.24 -15.85
C TRP A 110 -3.04 3.05 -16.60
N GLU A 111 -3.18 3.04 -17.93
CA GLU A 111 -2.68 1.96 -18.78
C GLU A 111 -1.15 1.93 -18.91
N THR A 112 -0.48 3.05 -18.65
CA THR A 112 0.98 3.15 -18.69
C THR A 112 1.58 3.03 -17.29
N ASP A 113 1.43 4.06 -16.47
CA ASP A 113 2.25 4.28 -15.30
C ASP A 113 1.83 3.37 -14.15
N TRP A 114 0.53 3.10 -14.00
CA TRP A 114 0.02 2.22 -12.94
C TRP A 114 0.37 0.77 -13.22
N VAL A 115 0.17 0.32 -14.46
CA VAL A 115 0.50 -1.05 -14.88
C VAL A 115 2.00 -1.29 -14.79
N GLU A 116 2.82 -0.37 -15.29
CA GLU A 116 4.28 -0.44 -15.18
C GLU A 116 4.71 -0.50 -13.71
N LEU A 117 4.20 0.41 -12.87
CA LEU A 117 4.52 0.44 -11.45
C LEU A 117 4.13 -0.87 -10.76
N PHE A 118 2.96 -1.43 -11.07
CA PHE A 118 2.50 -2.68 -10.48
C PHE A 118 3.41 -3.86 -10.85
N ARG A 119 3.81 -3.94 -12.12
CA ARG A 119 4.74 -4.97 -12.64
C ARG A 119 6.14 -4.86 -12.03
N GLU A 120 6.66 -3.64 -11.95
CA GLU A 120 8.00 -3.37 -11.43
C GLU A 120 8.10 -3.63 -9.93
N VAL A 121 7.16 -3.08 -9.16
CA VAL A 121 7.23 -3.11 -7.68
C VAL A 121 6.82 -4.47 -7.13
N ARG A 122 5.91 -5.18 -7.81
CA ARG A 122 5.27 -6.42 -7.31
C ARG A 122 4.80 -6.25 -5.85
N PRO A 123 3.93 -5.27 -5.59
CA PRO A 123 3.68 -4.81 -4.24
C PRO A 123 3.00 -5.87 -3.37
N ARG A 124 3.34 -5.88 -2.08
CA ARG A 124 2.58 -6.64 -1.07
C ARG A 124 1.28 -5.95 -0.69
N GLY A 125 1.22 -4.63 -0.84
CA GLY A 125 0.02 -3.84 -0.54
C GLY A 125 -0.32 -2.80 -1.58
N ILE A 126 -1.61 -2.58 -1.79
CA ILE A 126 -2.12 -1.50 -2.63
C ILE A 126 -3.00 -0.61 -1.76
N ILE A 127 -2.70 0.69 -1.71
CA ILE A 127 -3.59 1.70 -1.12
C ILE A 127 -4.27 2.43 -2.28
N PHE A 128 -5.58 2.32 -2.38
CA PHE A 128 -6.37 3.00 -3.39
C PHE A 128 -7.20 4.12 -2.75
N LEU A 129 -6.91 5.37 -3.12
CA LEU A 129 -7.59 6.54 -2.57
C LEU A 129 -8.78 6.95 -3.43
N ILE A 130 -9.90 7.21 -2.76
CA ILE A 130 -11.08 7.88 -3.32
C ILE A 130 -11.39 9.12 -2.47
N ASP A 131 -12.16 10.04 -3.01
CA ASP A 131 -12.79 11.11 -2.24
C ASP A 131 -14.27 11.28 -2.62
N HIS A 132 -14.92 12.27 -2.02
CA HIS A 132 -16.35 12.53 -2.15
C HIS A 132 -16.75 13.34 -3.40
N THR A 133 -15.80 13.75 -4.25
CA THR A 133 -16.02 14.76 -5.30
C THR A 133 -16.42 14.15 -6.65
N ASP A 134 -15.75 13.08 -7.11
CA ASP A 134 -15.99 12.47 -8.42
C ASP A 134 -16.15 10.94 -8.34
N VAL A 135 -17.38 10.53 -8.04
CA VAL A 135 -17.70 9.13 -7.76
C VAL A 135 -17.55 8.23 -8.98
N LEU A 136 -17.94 8.72 -10.17
CA LEU A 136 -17.87 7.92 -11.41
C LEU A 136 -16.41 7.64 -11.77
N LYS A 137 -15.56 8.68 -11.74
CA LYS A 137 -14.14 8.50 -12.02
C LYS A 137 -13.46 7.57 -11.03
N HIS A 138 -13.82 7.64 -9.75
CA HIS A 138 -13.29 6.71 -8.74
C HIS A 138 -13.71 5.26 -9.01
N LYS A 139 -14.94 5.03 -9.46
CA LYS A 139 -15.41 3.68 -9.83
C LYS A 139 -14.65 3.13 -11.02
N ASP A 140 -14.46 3.93 -12.05
CA ASP A 140 -13.71 3.52 -13.25
C ASP A 140 -12.26 3.19 -12.89
N ALA A 141 -11.61 4.07 -12.11
CA ALA A 141 -10.26 3.85 -11.62
C ALA A 141 -10.14 2.59 -10.74
N LEU A 142 -11.11 2.35 -9.85
CA LEU A 142 -11.12 1.16 -8.98
C LEU A 142 -11.34 -0.12 -9.79
N ASN A 143 -12.25 -0.08 -10.77
CA ASN A 143 -12.46 -1.18 -11.69
C ASN A 143 -11.21 -1.48 -12.53
N PHE A 144 -10.50 -0.44 -12.96
CA PHE A 144 -9.22 -0.58 -13.64
C PHE A 144 -8.19 -1.29 -12.75
N VAL A 145 -8.02 -0.87 -11.49
CA VAL A 145 -7.10 -1.54 -10.55
C VAL A 145 -7.47 -3.01 -10.33
N MET A 146 -8.76 -3.30 -10.18
CA MET A 146 -9.22 -4.69 -10.05
C MET A 146 -8.91 -5.52 -11.30
N ASN A 147 -9.07 -4.96 -12.52
CA ASN A 147 -8.68 -5.64 -13.76
C ASN A 147 -7.17 -5.85 -13.84
N MET A 148 -6.38 -4.83 -13.52
CA MET A 148 -4.92 -4.88 -13.52
C MET A 148 -4.40 -5.99 -12.58
N ILE A 149 -4.99 -6.14 -11.39
CA ILE A 149 -4.64 -7.22 -10.47
C ILE A 149 -4.96 -8.60 -11.08
N GLU A 150 -6.05 -8.75 -11.84
CA GLU A 150 -6.41 -10.04 -12.46
C GLU A 150 -5.51 -10.41 -13.65
N GLU A 151 -5.13 -9.41 -14.45
CA GLU A 151 -4.37 -9.59 -15.67
C GLU A 151 -2.88 -9.80 -15.38
N GLU A 152 -2.31 -9.05 -14.42
CA GLU A 152 -0.90 -9.08 -14.07
C GLU A 152 -0.56 -10.14 -13.02
N ARG A 153 -0.75 -11.42 -13.41
CA ARG A 153 -0.62 -12.59 -12.51
C ARG A 153 0.71 -12.66 -11.74
N ASP A 154 1.80 -12.25 -12.35
CA ASP A 154 3.13 -12.32 -11.72
C ASP A 154 3.25 -11.34 -10.55
N ALA A 155 2.76 -10.11 -10.72
CA ALA A 155 2.71 -9.12 -9.64
C ALA A 155 1.63 -9.48 -8.61
N GLN A 156 0.46 -9.91 -9.06
CA GLN A 156 -0.70 -10.27 -8.23
C GLN A 156 -0.37 -11.25 -7.12
N ARG A 157 0.45 -12.27 -7.38
CA ARG A 157 0.83 -13.30 -6.38
C ARG A 157 1.48 -12.73 -5.11
N HIS A 158 2.06 -11.54 -5.20
CA HIS A 158 2.71 -10.86 -4.09
C HIS A 158 1.73 -10.05 -3.24
N VAL A 159 0.57 -9.68 -3.79
CA VAL A 159 -0.43 -8.87 -3.10
C VAL A 159 -0.98 -9.64 -1.90
N ARG A 160 -0.99 -8.99 -0.74
CA ARG A 160 -1.51 -9.49 0.54
C ARG A 160 -2.67 -8.65 1.04
N SER A 161 -2.73 -7.36 0.68
CA SER A 161 -3.89 -6.53 1.01
C SER A 161 -4.10 -5.39 0.00
N VAL A 162 -5.37 -5.05 -0.20
CA VAL A 162 -5.83 -3.86 -0.90
C VAL A 162 -6.65 -3.03 0.10
N LEU A 163 -6.24 -1.78 0.33
CA LEU A 163 -6.95 -0.81 1.16
C LEU A 163 -7.66 0.21 0.27
N LEU A 164 -8.98 0.26 0.32
CA LEU A 164 -9.79 1.35 -0.18
C LEU A 164 -9.87 2.45 0.90
N LEU A 165 -9.21 3.57 0.66
CA LEU A 165 -9.14 4.68 1.61
C LEU A 165 -9.99 5.87 1.12
N ALA A 166 -11.14 6.09 1.75
CA ALA A 166 -11.99 7.24 1.50
C ALA A 166 -11.43 8.47 2.21
N ASN A 167 -10.73 9.32 1.47
CA ASN A 167 -9.99 10.47 2.00
C ASN A 167 -10.86 11.75 2.06
N LYS A 168 -10.28 12.79 2.65
CA LYS A 168 -10.84 14.13 2.83
C LYS A 168 -12.09 14.13 3.69
N SER A 169 -12.14 13.29 4.73
CA SER A 169 -13.28 13.20 5.64
C SER A 169 -13.56 14.50 6.40
N ASP A 170 -12.56 15.38 6.50
CA ASP A 170 -12.68 16.75 7.02
C ASP A 170 -13.54 17.66 6.15
N LEU A 171 -13.66 17.37 4.85
CA LEU A 171 -14.48 18.13 3.90
C LEU A 171 -15.88 17.54 3.72
N TRP A 172 -16.18 16.40 4.32
CA TRP A 172 -17.48 15.77 4.20
C TRP A 172 -18.53 16.60 4.93
N LEU A 173 -19.77 16.61 4.40
CA LEU A 173 -20.89 17.21 5.12
C LEU A 173 -21.07 16.50 6.48
N LYS A 174 -21.53 17.22 7.51
CA LYS A 174 -21.68 16.69 8.89
C LYS A 174 -22.47 15.38 9.00
N HIS A 175 -23.30 15.07 8.01
CA HIS A 175 -24.16 13.87 7.97
C HIS A 175 -23.67 12.82 6.96
N THR A 176 -22.54 13.06 6.29
CA THR A 176 -21.91 12.10 5.38
C THR A 176 -20.98 11.21 6.19
N THR A 177 -21.31 9.93 6.25
CA THR A 177 -20.49 8.88 6.87
C THR A 177 -19.82 8.03 5.79
N LEU A 178 -18.82 7.23 6.19
CA LEU A 178 -18.21 6.24 5.30
C LEU A 178 -19.27 5.32 4.69
N ASP A 179 -20.19 4.80 5.49
CA ASP A 179 -21.26 3.91 5.02
C ASP A 179 -22.12 4.59 3.94
N LYS A 180 -22.50 5.86 4.16
CA LYS A 180 -23.26 6.63 3.19
C LYS A 180 -22.50 6.82 1.89
N LEU A 181 -21.20 7.10 1.95
CA LEU A 181 -20.34 7.21 0.76
C LEU A 181 -20.25 5.84 0.04
N MET A 182 -20.06 4.75 0.79
CA MET A 182 -19.94 3.38 0.27
C MET A 182 -21.22 2.85 -0.37
N THR A 183 -22.41 3.37 -0.02
CA THR A 183 -23.65 3.00 -0.74
C THR A 183 -23.56 3.24 -2.25
N GLN A 184 -22.77 4.24 -2.65
CA GLN A 184 -22.58 4.56 -4.06
C GLN A 184 -21.63 3.56 -4.75
N TYR A 185 -20.78 2.86 -4.00
CA TYR A 185 -19.76 1.92 -4.49
C TYR A 185 -20.15 0.45 -4.26
N GLY A 186 -21.43 0.15 -4.04
CA GLY A 186 -21.87 -1.19 -3.62
C GLY A 186 -21.42 -2.33 -4.54
N ASN A 187 -21.44 -2.10 -5.86
CA ASN A 187 -20.98 -3.10 -6.84
C ASN A 187 -19.47 -3.28 -6.78
N GLU A 188 -18.72 -2.18 -6.72
CA GLU A 188 -17.25 -2.20 -6.69
C GLU A 188 -16.73 -2.82 -5.39
N VAL A 189 -17.33 -2.48 -4.25
CA VAL A 189 -16.99 -3.08 -2.94
C VAL A 189 -17.27 -4.58 -2.94
N LYS A 190 -18.44 -5.00 -3.42
CA LYS A 190 -18.78 -6.42 -3.53
C LYS A 190 -17.78 -7.15 -4.45
N ARG A 191 -17.42 -6.54 -5.58
CA ARG A 191 -16.44 -7.09 -6.52
C ARG A 191 -15.05 -7.19 -5.88
N LEU A 192 -14.60 -6.16 -5.16
CA LEU A 192 -13.32 -6.14 -4.46
C LEU A 192 -13.23 -7.29 -3.45
N HIS A 193 -14.26 -7.50 -2.63
CA HIS A 193 -14.30 -8.61 -1.67
C HIS A 193 -14.28 -9.98 -2.38
N ASN A 194 -15.13 -10.18 -3.40
CA ASN A 194 -15.14 -11.44 -4.16
C ASN A 194 -13.79 -11.74 -4.83
N GLN A 195 -13.15 -10.70 -5.37
CA GLN A 195 -11.83 -10.82 -5.97
C GLN A 195 -10.76 -11.15 -4.91
N ALA A 196 -10.81 -10.48 -3.76
CA ALA A 196 -9.93 -10.70 -2.62
C ALA A 196 -9.99 -12.16 -2.14
N ASP A 197 -11.20 -12.69 -1.97
CA ASP A 197 -11.43 -14.08 -1.56
C ASP A 197 -10.87 -15.08 -2.59
N ARG A 198 -11.09 -14.82 -3.88
CA ARG A 198 -10.60 -15.68 -4.96
C ARG A 198 -9.08 -15.64 -5.11
N LEU A 199 -8.46 -14.47 -4.92
CA LEU A 199 -7.04 -14.23 -5.15
C LEU A 199 -6.18 -14.33 -3.89
N GLY A 200 -6.78 -14.48 -2.71
CA GLY A 200 -6.10 -14.71 -1.45
C GLY A 200 -5.47 -13.48 -0.79
N TYR A 201 -5.99 -12.28 -1.06
CA TYR A 201 -5.57 -11.04 -0.39
C TYR A 201 -6.68 -10.50 0.53
N LYS A 202 -6.37 -9.57 1.44
CA LYS A 202 -7.36 -8.90 2.30
C LYS A 202 -7.85 -7.59 1.68
N ALA A 203 -9.16 -7.43 1.54
CA ALA A 203 -9.78 -6.15 1.20
C ALA A 203 -10.12 -5.38 2.49
N LEU A 204 -9.64 -4.14 2.60
CA LEU A 204 -9.86 -3.24 3.73
C LEU A 204 -10.53 -1.96 3.23
N ILE A 205 -11.43 -1.38 4.02
CA ILE A 205 -12.10 -0.11 3.68
C ILE A 205 -12.06 0.80 4.90
N HIS A 206 -11.48 1.98 4.77
CA HIS A 206 -11.40 2.96 5.84
C HIS A 206 -11.72 4.37 5.34
N SER A 207 -12.14 5.23 6.26
CA SER A 207 -12.22 6.68 6.02
C SER A 207 -11.02 7.38 6.66
N SER A 208 -10.60 8.48 6.06
CA SER A 208 -9.51 9.29 6.61
C SER A 208 -9.57 10.73 6.16
N SER A 209 -8.83 11.57 6.88
CA SER A 209 -8.40 12.88 6.45
C SER A 209 -6.90 12.95 6.61
N VAL A 210 -6.17 12.86 5.49
CA VAL A 210 -4.70 12.87 5.50
C VAL A 210 -4.15 14.19 6.04
N THR A 211 -4.82 15.31 5.77
CA THR A 211 -4.43 16.65 6.23
C THR A 211 -4.49 16.77 7.76
N THR A 212 -5.58 16.27 8.36
CA THR A 212 -5.78 16.33 9.82
C THR A 212 -5.22 15.13 10.57
N GLY A 213 -4.87 14.04 9.86
CA GLY A 213 -4.42 12.77 10.42
C GLY A 213 -5.55 11.87 10.96
N VAL A 214 -6.81 12.32 10.92
CA VAL A 214 -7.96 11.56 11.43
C VAL A 214 -8.13 10.27 10.62
N GLY A 215 -8.23 9.13 11.31
CA GLY A 215 -8.43 7.79 10.72
C GLY A 215 -7.22 7.21 9.96
N VAL A 216 -6.23 8.04 9.62
CA VAL A 216 -5.04 7.61 8.85
C VAL A 216 -4.20 6.63 9.65
N ARG A 217 -3.90 6.95 10.94
CA ARG A 217 -3.05 6.10 11.79
C ARG A 217 -3.60 4.68 11.91
N ASP A 218 -4.88 4.56 12.24
CA ASP A 218 -5.56 3.26 12.40
C ASP A 218 -5.59 2.49 11.08
N ALA A 219 -5.94 3.16 9.98
CA ALA A 219 -5.97 2.54 8.65
C ALA A 219 -4.58 2.03 8.22
N MET A 220 -3.52 2.83 8.43
CA MET A 220 -2.15 2.44 8.11
C MET A 220 -1.67 1.30 9.00
N GLN A 221 -1.98 1.33 10.29
CA GLN A 221 -1.62 0.24 11.21
C GLN A 221 -2.27 -1.08 10.78
N VAL A 222 -3.58 -1.10 10.50
CA VAL A 222 -4.28 -2.31 10.05
C VAL A 222 -3.72 -2.80 8.71
N PHE A 223 -3.50 -1.89 7.75
CA PHE A 223 -3.00 -2.23 6.42
C PHE A 223 -1.57 -2.79 6.44
N PHE A 224 -0.62 -2.09 7.05
CA PHE A 224 0.78 -2.54 7.10
C PHE A 224 0.93 -3.82 7.92
N ASN A 225 0.13 -4.00 8.97
CA ASN A 225 0.09 -5.28 9.68
C ASN A 225 -0.48 -6.43 8.84
N ALA A 226 -1.37 -6.15 7.88
CA ALA A 226 -1.90 -7.14 6.96
C ALA A 226 -0.90 -7.54 5.87
N ILE A 227 0.01 -6.64 5.49
CA ILE A 227 0.98 -6.86 4.42
C ILE A 227 2.41 -7.10 4.92
N ARG A 228 2.69 -7.05 6.22
CA ARG A 228 4.01 -7.43 6.76
C ARG A 228 4.17 -8.96 6.77
N PRO A 229 5.35 -9.51 6.44
CA PRO A 229 5.62 -10.93 6.66
C PRO A 229 5.55 -11.23 8.17
N GLN A 230 4.84 -12.29 8.55
CA GLN A 230 4.82 -12.74 9.94
C GLN A 230 5.84 -13.87 10.07
N ALA A 231 6.84 -13.69 10.95
CA ALA A 231 7.63 -14.81 11.41
C ALA A 231 6.71 -15.65 12.33
N ARG A 232 6.44 -16.90 11.94
CA ARG A 232 5.81 -17.89 12.82
C ARG A 232 6.86 -18.59 13.65
#